data_AF-A0A955CRD3-F1
#
_entry.id   AF-A0A955CRD3-F1
#
_cell.length_a   1.000
_cell.length_b   1.000
_cell.length_c   1.000
_cell.angle_alpha   90.00
_cell.angle_beta   90.00
_cell.angle_gamma   90.00
#
_symmetry.space_group_name_H-M   'P 1'
#
loop_
_entity.id
_entity.type
_entity.pdbx_description
1 polymer ?
#
loop_
_entity_poly.entity_id
_entity_poly.type
_entity_poly.pdbx_seq_one_letter_code
_entity_poly.pdbx_strand_id
1 'polypeptide(L)'
;MKPRLSISLTLFLLLTTLPACSSSSKFEPSGNPLLDLRNPELLERDRVDAAKAAWAEVEQGVRDRERTRYALKNLAWSSATERELRIVVLDLLMSDKTPEGRADSRAMARLILPNEKDPEAVRVIAYHAVEAGWSDLVPAFVRSLSRHDPSVSDTERSEYIALQELRPGMPIEQVVFDVFLNPARGIENEQEEAVLRTRERTRDDAWGLLGRLDPSGERRRAFISSESMLSEQADPGSRELVMDLRAARDELGVLPNTSMEIAWLQSLRHHDDQRNREQNDQWWDETRLAVTSLTSEQREGLRMRHLEPVRWATKNRPAWLSLDRQAVYGVLNNRLSGRPVYKRKAEKGEPPRRERLGDWAQSLSWGDMLTLLIVDDALQNPVVQKQLFTQRALDKQDESTEYGGIIEVDPDTGWRAVLFRPRQRDRLSDERFVASDDMFRFSDRALAHFHFHANERDNGQYAGPSHQDMVNAASSARTNLVLTSLGSDEMGIDVYFESGAVIDLGEMVQTK
;
A
#
# COMPACT_ATOMS: atom_id res chain seq x y z
N MET A 1 -50.38 -36.47 62.48
CA MET A 1 -50.77 -37.40 61.39
C MET A 1 -49.54 -37.68 60.54
N LYS A 2 -49.18 -38.96 60.50
CA LYS A 2 -48.15 -39.64 59.68
C LYS A 2 -48.71 -39.85 58.23
N PRO A 3 -47.97 -40.42 57.25
CA PRO A 3 -46.75 -39.97 56.55
C PRO A 3 -46.79 -40.33 55.02
N ARG A 4 -45.61 -40.45 54.36
CA ARG A 4 -45.26 -41.21 53.11
C ARG A 4 -45.17 -40.37 51.82
N LEU A 5 -44.25 -40.60 50.87
CA LEU A 5 -43.20 -41.62 50.66
C LEU A 5 -42.12 -41.08 49.70
N SER A 6 -40.92 -41.65 49.82
CA SER A 6 -39.70 -41.47 49.01
C SER A 6 -39.83 -42.02 47.58
N ILE A 7 -39.22 -41.38 46.57
CA ILE A 7 -38.61 -42.03 45.39
C ILE A 7 -37.36 -41.23 44.95
N SER A 8 -36.20 -41.86 45.05
CA SER A 8 -34.94 -41.48 44.40
C SER A 8 -35.00 -41.76 42.90
N LEU A 9 -34.47 -40.86 42.05
CA LEU A 9 -34.07 -41.21 40.70
C LEU A 9 -32.71 -40.56 40.38
N THR A 10 -31.67 -41.38 40.50
CA THR A 10 -30.31 -41.09 40.05
C THR A 10 -30.29 -41.17 38.52
N LEU A 11 -30.17 -40.04 37.85
CA LEU A 11 -30.01 -40.01 36.39
C LEU A 11 -28.51 -40.14 36.06
N PHE A 12 -28.10 -41.35 35.67
CA PHE A 12 -26.79 -41.63 35.09
C PHE A 12 -26.79 -41.06 33.67
N LEU A 13 -26.12 -39.93 33.46
CA LEU A 13 -25.87 -39.38 32.12
C LEU A 13 -24.73 -40.19 31.49
N LEU A 14 -25.06 -41.18 30.65
CA LEU A 14 -24.10 -41.80 29.75
C LEU A 14 -23.65 -40.75 28.72
N LEU A 15 -22.41 -40.29 28.83
CA LEU A 15 -21.70 -39.65 27.71
C LEU A 15 -21.50 -40.72 26.63
N THR A 16 -22.33 -40.71 25.59
CA THR A 16 -22.02 -41.41 24.35
C THR A 16 -20.99 -40.59 23.59
N THR A 17 -19.73 -41.00 23.67
CA THR A 17 -18.67 -40.58 22.74
C THR A 17 -19.06 -41.04 21.33
N LEU A 18 -19.58 -40.12 20.52
CA LEU A 18 -19.74 -40.37 19.09
C LEU A 18 -18.33 -40.43 18.47
N PRO A 19 -17.95 -41.52 17.78
CA PRO A 19 -16.69 -41.59 17.07
C PRO A 19 -16.74 -40.56 15.94
N ALA A 20 -15.78 -39.63 15.95
CA ALA A 20 -15.52 -38.75 14.84
C ALA A 20 -15.27 -39.60 13.58
N CYS A 21 -16.07 -39.39 12.54
CA CYS A 21 -15.86 -40.01 11.24
C CYS A 21 -14.48 -39.61 10.71
N SER A 22 -13.49 -40.51 10.79
CA SER A 22 -12.24 -40.34 10.05
C SER A 22 -12.56 -40.53 8.57
N SER A 23 -12.36 -39.49 7.77
CA SER A 23 -12.37 -39.60 6.31
C SER A 23 -11.28 -40.58 5.88
N SER A 24 -11.63 -41.82 5.55
CA SER A 24 -10.71 -42.76 4.94
C SER A 24 -10.49 -42.37 3.47
N SER A 25 -9.24 -42.19 3.07
CA SER A 25 -8.88 -42.03 1.66
C SER A 25 -9.30 -43.27 0.86
N LYS A 26 -9.63 -43.08 -0.42
CA LYS A 26 -9.87 -44.19 -1.37
C LYS A 26 -8.59 -44.89 -1.83
N PHE A 27 -7.45 -44.29 -1.51
CA PHE A 27 -6.12 -44.71 -1.95
C PHE A 27 -5.23 -45.01 -0.75
N GLU A 28 -4.49 -46.12 -0.82
CA GLU A 28 -3.50 -46.50 0.18
C GLU A 28 -2.11 -46.01 -0.25
N PRO A 29 -1.25 -45.62 0.70
CA PRO A 29 0.15 -45.31 0.40
C PRO A 29 0.84 -46.47 -0.33
N SER A 30 1.59 -46.16 -1.39
CA SER A 30 2.33 -47.15 -2.18
C SER A 30 3.55 -47.71 -1.46
N GLY A 31 3.97 -47.06 -0.37
CA GLY A 31 5.20 -47.39 0.35
C GLY A 31 6.46 -46.77 -0.28
N ASN A 32 6.30 -45.97 -1.34
CA ASN A 32 7.36 -45.14 -1.88
C ASN A 32 7.14 -43.68 -1.45
N PRO A 33 7.92 -43.16 -0.47
CA PRO A 33 7.71 -41.84 0.09
C PRO A 33 7.60 -40.70 -0.93
N LEU A 34 8.37 -40.72 -2.02
CA LEU A 34 8.30 -39.65 -3.03
C LEU A 34 7.09 -39.76 -3.96
N LEU A 35 6.59 -40.96 -4.22
CA LEU A 35 5.37 -41.15 -4.99
C LEU A 35 4.16 -40.73 -4.16
N ASP A 36 4.12 -41.17 -2.91
CA ASP A 36 3.04 -40.89 -1.97
C ASP A 36 2.96 -39.38 -1.66
N LEU A 37 4.10 -38.73 -1.42
CA LEU A 37 4.20 -37.28 -1.25
C LEU A 37 3.55 -36.48 -2.40
N ARG A 38 3.74 -36.96 -3.63
CA ARG A 38 3.26 -36.32 -4.86
C ARG A 38 1.85 -36.70 -5.26
N ASN A 39 1.23 -37.67 -4.59
CA ASN A 39 -0.10 -38.14 -4.93
C ASN A 39 -1.17 -37.25 -4.28
N PRO A 40 -1.88 -36.40 -5.05
CA PRO A 40 -2.93 -35.53 -4.49
C PRO A 40 -4.18 -36.31 -4.03
N GLU A 41 -4.28 -37.61 -4.33
CA GLU A 41 -5.41 -38.44 -3.93
C GLU A 41 -5.26 -39.06 -2.53
N LEU A 42 -4.07 -38.97 -1.93
CA LEU A 42 -3.83 -39.40 -0.55
C LEU A 42 -4.26 -38.32 0.45
N LEU A 43 -4.53 -38.72 1.71
CA LEU A 43 -4.81 -37.77 2.77
C LEU A 43 -3.58 -36.90 3.05
N GLU A 44 -3.81 -35.64 3.44
CA GLU A 44 -2.75 -34.70 3.82
C GLU A 44 -1.78 -35.31 4.85
N ARG A 45 -2.31 -35.97 5.89
CA ARG A 45 -1.50 -36.64 6.92
C ARG A 45 -0.55 -37.70 6.33
N ASP A 46 -1.03 -38.49 5.36
CA ASP A 46 -0.27 -39.59 4.78
C ASP A 46 0.84 -39.00 3.88
N ARG A 47 0.56 -37.88 3.20
CA ARG A 47 1.55 -37.13 2.42
C ARG A 47 2.59 -36.42 3.30
N VAL A 48 2.19 -35.92 4.47
CA VAL A 48 3.10 -35.36 5.49
C VAL A 48 4.05 -36.44 6.00
N ASP A 49 3.53 -37.62 6.34
CA ASP A 49 4.35 -38.74 6.79
C ASP A 49 5.29 -39.22 5.68
N ALA A 50 4.81 -39.24 4.44
CA ALA A 50 5.64 -39.53 3.26
C ALA A 50 6.76 -38.48 3.06
N ALA A 51 6.51 -37.19 3.29
CA ALA A 51 7.55 -36.15 3.24
C ALA A 51 8.67 -36.41 4.25
N LYS A 52 8.29 -36.69 5.51
CA LYS A 52 9.22 -36.98 6.61
C LYS A 52 10.01 -38.26 6.36
N ALA A 53 9.35 -39.32 5.90
CA ALA A 53 9.98 -40.58 5.56
C ALA A 53 11.00 -40.41 4.41
N ALA A 54 10.63 -39.68 3.35
CA ALA A 54 11.53 -39.39 2.24
C ALA A 54 12.79 -38.64 2.70
N TRP A 55 12.64 -37.69 3.63
CA TRP A 55 13.75 -36.93 4.18
C TRP A 55 14.64 -37.76 5.10
N ALA A 56 14.05 -38.59 5.96
CA ALA A 56 14.81 -39.51 6.82
C ALA A 56 15.65 -40.50 5.99
N GLU A 57 15.13 -41.00 4.86
CA GLU A 57 15.90 -41.85 3.93
C GLU A 57 17.06 -41.10 3.28
N VAL A 58 16.94 -39.79 3.03
CA VAL A 58 18.04 -38.94 2.56
C VAL A 58 19.12 -38.80 3.64
N GLU A 59 18.74 -38.60 4.91
CA GLU A 59 19.69 -38.52 6.03
C GLU A 59 20.44 -39.83 6.26
N GLN A 60 19.79 -40.97 5.99
CA GLN A 60 20.39 -42.30 6.06
C GLN A 60 21.22 -42.66 4.82
N GLY A 61 21.26 -41.80 3.79
CA GLY A 61 21.97 -42.06 2.53
C GLY A 61 21.31 -43.12 1.63
N VAL A 62 20.07 -43.49 1.91
CA VAL A 62 19.28 -44.46 1.12
C VAL A 62 18.70 -43.80 -0.13
N ARG A 63 18.33 -42.51 -0.03
CA ARG A 63 17.70 -41.74 -1.10
C ARG A 63 18.56 -40.58 -1.56
N ASP A 64 18.44 -40.25 -2.85
CA ASP A 64 19.12 -39.11 -3.45
C ASP A 64 18.61 -37.78 -2.88
N ARG A 65 19.52 -36.98 -2.32
CA ARG A 65 19.23 -35.71 -1.66
C ARG A 65 18.70 -34.68 -2.67
N GLU A 66 19.36 -34.53 -3.81
CA GLU A 66 19.02 -33.52 -4.82
C GLU A 66 17.61 -33.74 -5.37
N ARG A 67 17.29 -34.97 -5.78
CA ARG A 67 15.97 -35.36 -6.28
C ARG A 67 14.87 -35.17 -5.22
N THR A 68 15.17 -35.48 -3.97
CA THR A 68 14.21 -35.32 -2.86
C THR A 68 13.95 -33.85 -2.59
N ARG A 69 15.01 -33.03 -2.49
CA ARG A 69 14.89 -31.56 -2.39
C ARG A 69 14.09 -31.00 -3.55
N TYR A 70 14.35 -31.42 -4.78
CA TYR A 70 13.58 -30.98 -5.94
C TYR A 70 12.08 -31.30 -5.81
N ALA A 71 11.73 -32.50 -5.37
CA ALA A 71 10.32 -32.87 -5.15
C ALA A 71 9.66 -32.01 -4.07
N LEU A 72 10.36 -31.79 -2.95
CA LEU A 72 9.91 -30.95 -1.85
C LEU A 72 9.76 -29.48 -2.28
N LYS A 73 10.73 -28.90 -3.00
CA LYS A 73 10.68 -27.52 -3.48
C LYS A 73 9.44 -27.28 -4.34
N ASN A 74 9.10 -28.19 -5.25
CA ASN A 74 7.88 -28.05 -6.07
C ASN A 74 6.61 -27.89 -5.22
N LEU A 75 6.52 -28.60 -4.08
CA LEU A 75 5.41 -28.46 -3.15
C LEU A 75 5.49 -27.17 -2.34
N ALA A 76 6.68 -26.76 -1.91
CA ALA A 76 6.89 -25.49 -1.19
C ALA A 76 6.48 -24.26 -2.03
N TRP A 77 6.76 -24.28 -3.33
CA TRP A 77 6.43 -23.21 -4.28
C TRP A 77 4.96 -23.18 -4.72
N SER A 78 4.27 -24.31 -4.64
CA SER A 78 2.89 -24.42 -5.12
C SER A 78 1.90 -23.86 -4.11
N SER A 79 1.07 -22.91 -4.55
CA SER A 79 -0.06 -22.39 -3.78
C SER A 79 -1.21 -23.40 -3.65
N ALA A 80 -1.19 -24.47 -4.45
CA ALA A 80 -2.17 -25.56 -4.38
C ALA A 80 -1.81 -26.63 -3.34
N THR A 81 -0.60 -26.60 -2.77
CA THR A 81 -0.21 -27.52 -1.70
C THR A 81 -0.97 -27.18 -0.43
N GLU A 82 -1.51 -28.20 0.22
CA GLU A 82 -2.22 -28.09 1.49
C GLU A 82 -1.30 -27.51 2.57
N ARG A 83 -1.90 -26.73 3.47
CA ARG A 83 -1.17 -25.87 4.39
C ARG A 83 -0.21 -26.67 5.28
N GLU A 84 -0.68 -27.71 5.95
CA GLU A 84 0.16 -28.45 6.92
C GLU A 84 1.31 -29.15 6.20
N LEU A 85 1.03 -29.75 5.05
CA LEU A 85 2.06 -30.35 4.20
C LEU A 85 3.12 -29.33 3.79
N ARG A 86 2.70 -28.15 3.33
CA ARG A 86 3.61 -27.09 2.88
C ARG A 86 4.55 -26.63 3.99
N ILE A 87 4.04 -26.46 5.22
CA ILE A 87 4.83 -26.09 6.40
C ILE A 87 5.89 -27.15 6.72
N VAL A 88 5.51 -28.43 6.74
CA VAL A 88 6.45 -29.53 6.99
C VAL A 88 7.53 -29.59 5.91
N VAL A 89 7.15 -29.46 4.64
CA VAL A 89 8.09 -29.48 3.52
C VAL A 89 9.10 -28.33 3.59
N LEU A 90 8.65 -27.12 3.96
CA LEU A 90 9.53 -25.97 4.18
C LEU A 90 10.51 -26.25 5.32
N ASP A 91 10.03 -26.76 6.46
CA ASP A 91 10.87 -27.08 7.62
C ASP A 91 11.95 -28.12 7.27
N LEU A 92 11.57 -29.20 6.58
CA LEU A 92 12.51 -30.23 6.12
C LEU A 92 13.58 -29.64 5.19
N LEU A 93 13.20 -28.84 4.20
CA LEU A 93 14.15 -28.19 3.30
C LEU A 93 15.12 -27.28 4.07
N MET A 94 14.62 -26.45 4.99
CA MET A 94 15.41 -25.50 5.77
C MET A 94 16.33 -26.19 6.79
N SER A 95 15.94 -27.37 7.30
CA SER A 95 16.74 -28.17 8.24
C SER A 95 17.99 -28.81 7.63
N ASP A 96 18.16 -28.77 6.30
CA ASP A 96 19.31 -29.36 5.61
C ASP A 96 20.62 -28.67 5.98
N LYS A 97 21.47 -29.35 6.76
CA LYS A 97 22.74 -28.80 7.26
C LYS A 97 23.90 -28.94 6.27
N THR A 98 23.71 -29.61 5.13
CA THR A 98 24.77 -29.72 4.11
C THR A 98 25.10 -28.34 3.53
N PRO A 99 26.36 -28.07 3.11
CA PRO A 99 26.71 -26.78 2.51
C PRO A 99 25.81 -26.40 1.32
N GLU A 100 25.56 -27.36 0.42
CA GLU A 100 24.74 -27.21 -0.77
C GLU A 100 23.26 -27.02 -0.40
N GLY A 101 22.76 -27.83 0.54
CA GLY A 101 21.39 -27.74 1.05
C GLY A 101 21.11 -26.40 1.73
N ARG A 102 22.03 -25.90 2.57
CA ARG A 102 21.92 -24.57 3.20
C ARG A 102 21.93 -23.45 2.18
N ALA A 103 22.82 -23.50 1.19
CA ALA A 103 22.89 -22.50 0.14
C ALA A 103 21.59 -22.46 -0.69
N ASP A 104 21.07 -23.63 -1.07
CA ASP A 104 19.81 -23.75 -1.83
C ASP A 104 18.59 -23.30 -1.00
N SER A 105 18.53 -23.67 0.29
CA SER A 105 17.46 -23.24 1.19
C SER A 105 17.47 -21.73 1.43
N ARG A 106 18.65 -21.14 1.62
CA ARG A 106 18.84 -19.68 1.72
C ARG A 106 18.40 -18.97 0.44
N ALA A 107 18.78 -19.46 -0.74
CA ALA A 107 18.35 -18.92 -2.03
C ALA A 107 16.82 -19.03 -2.21
N MET A 108 16.24 -20.16 -1.85
CA MET A 108 14.78 -20.36 -1.89
C MET A 108 14.06 -19.39 -0.94
N ALA A 109 14.51 -19.27 0.31
CA ALA A 109 13.94 -18.36 1.29
C ALA A 109 13.91 -16.91 0.79
N ARG A 110 15.02 -16.45 0.18
CA ARG A 110 15.14 -15.10 -0.41
C ARG A 110 14.04 -14.80 -1.44
N LEU A 111 13.63 -15.80 -2.21
CA LEU A 111 12.66 -15.67 -3.28
C LEU A 111 11.21 -15.88 -2.80
N ILE A 112 10.98 -16.75 -1.81
CA ILE A 112 9.64 -17.02 -1.25
C ILE A 112 9.17 -15.87 -0.34
N LEU A 113 10.00 -15.44 0.61
CA LEU A 113 9.63 -14.48 1.67
C LEU A 113 8.92 -13.21 1.15
N PRO A 114 9.39 -12.54 0.08
CA PRO A 114 8.77 -11.31 -0.38
C PRO A 114 7.36 -11.46 -0.94
N ASN A 115 6.85 -12.68 -1.12
CA ASN A 115 5.49 -12.92 -1.62
C ASN A 115 4.69 -13.92 -0.76
N GLU A 116 5.29 -14.51 0.28
CA GLU A 116 4.63 -15.48 1.15
C GLU A 116 3.51 -14.85 1.99
N LYS A 117 2.32 -15.46 1.98
CA LYS A 117 1.14 -14.93 2.69
C LYS A 117 0.80 -15.73 3.93
N ASP A 118 1.26 -16.98 4.06
CA ASP A 118 1.01 -17.78 5.26
C ASP A 118 1.97 -17.38 6.40
N PRO A 119 1.48 -16.82 7.51
CA PRO A 119 2.32 -16.41 8.62
C PRO A 119 3.15 -17.57 9.20
N GLU A 120 2.64 -18.80 9.13
CA GLU A 120 3.34 -19.97 9.66
C GLU A 120 4.51 -20.37 8.77
N ALA A 121 4.38 -20.23 7.45
CA ALA A 121 5.47 -20.45 6.52
C ALA A 121 6.58 -19.41 6.73
N VAL A 122 6.20 -18.14 6.91
CA VAL A 122 7.14 -17.08 7.25
C VAL A 122 7.84 -17.36 8.58
N ARG A 123 7.12 -17.84 9.59
CA ARG A 123 7.68 -18.21 10.91
C ARG A 123 8.74 -19.31 10.79
N VAL A 124 8.49 -20.36 10.01
CA VAL A 124 9.47 -21.43 9.75
C VAL A 124 10.73 -20.86 9.10
N ILE A 125 10.57 -20.06 8.05
CA ILE A 125 11.72 -19.45 7.36
C ILE A 125 12.49 -18.51 8.29
N ALA A 126 11.80 -17.68 9.08
CA ALA A 126 12.37 -16.78 10.07
C ALA A 126 13.22 -17.52 11.10
N TYR A 127 12.67 -18.58 11.70
CA TYR A 127 13.38 -19.40 12.68
C TYR A 127 14.71 -19.94 12.13
N HIS A 128 14.69 -20.59 10.97
CA HIS A 128 15.89 -21.16 10.36
C HIS A 128 16.89 -20.10 9.89
N ALA A 129 16.40 -18.96 9.38
CA ALA A 129 17.26 -17.86 8.97
C ALA A 129 18.04 -17.28 10.16
N VAL A 130 17.39 -17.12 11.31
CA VAL A 130 18.02 -16.68 12.56
C VAL A 130 19.01 -17.73 13.07
N GLU A 131 18.60 -18.99 13.18
CA GLU A 131 19.47 -20.09 13.66
C GLU A 131 20.75 -20.19 12.83
N ALA A 132 20.64 -20.03 11.51
CA ALA A 132 21.75 -20.12 10.58
C ALA A 132 22.48 -18.78 10.32
N GLY A 133 22.03 -17.67 10.91
CA GLY A 133 22.64 -16.35 10.76
C GLY A 133 22.58 -15.77 9.33
N TRP A 134 21.50 -16.03 8.59
CA TRP A 134 21.30 -15.58 7.20
C TRP A 134 20.97 -14.08 7.10
N SER A 135 21.96 -13.26 7.48
CA SER A 135 21.91 -11.79 7.52
C SER A 135 21.61 -11.11 6.18
N ASP A 136 21.80 -11.80 5.07
CA ASP A 136 21.46 -11.37 3.71
C ASP A 136 19.98 -11.54 3.35
N LEU A 137 19.18 -12.23 4.17
CA LEU A 137 17.73 -12.28 4.00
C LEU A 137 17.01 -11.05 4.58
N VAL A 138 17.74 -10.14 5.22
CA VAL A 138 17.17 -8.91 5.79
C VAL A 138 16.33 -8.12 4.78
N PRO A 139 16.76 -7.88 3.53
CA PRO A 139 15.89 -7.24 2.53
C PRO A 139 14.60 -8.02 2.25
N ALA A 140 14.66 -9.35 2.18
CA ALA A 140 13.48 -10.18 1.95
C ALA A 140 12.49 -10.11 3.12
N PHE A 141 12.97 -10.09 4.36
CA PHE A 141 12.14 -9.87 5.55
C PHE A 141 11.53 -8.47 5.60
N VAL A 142 12.28 -7.42 5.23
CA VAL A 142 11.74 -6.05 5.14
C VAL A 142 10.59 -5.99 4.13
N ARG A 143 10.74 -6.61 2.96
CA ARG A 143 9.67 -6.72 1.96
C ARG A 143 8.49 -7.58 2.42
N SER A 144 8.74 -8.57 3.27
CA SER A 144 7.69 -9.37 3.88
C SER A 144 6.88 -8.56 4.90
N LEU A 145 7.58 -7.84 5.76
CA LEU A 145 7.00 -6.97 6.79
C LEU A 145 6.29 -5.74 6.19
N SER A 146 6.72 -5.22 5.03
CA SER A 146 6.08 -4.06 4.38
C SER A 146 4.60 -4.30 4.07
N ARG A 147 4.21 -5.54 3.72
CA ARG A 147 2.82 -5.95 3.54
C ARG A 147 2.05 -5.70 4.83
N HIS A 148 1.04 -4.84 4.78
CA HIS A 148 0.24 -4.54 5.96
C HIS A 148 -0.71 -5.70 6.29
N ASP A 149 -0.68 -6.15 7.55
CA ASP A 149 -1.71 -7.01 8.12
C ASP A 149 -2.40 -6.22 9.25
N PRO A 150 -3.65 -5.77 9.07
CA PRO A 150 -4.34 -5.00 10.10
C PRO A 150 -4.74 -5.85 11.31
N SER A 151 -4.66 -7.19 11.22
CA SER A 151 -5.06 -8.10 12.29
C SER A 151 -3.96 -8.36 13.32
N VAL A 152 -2.71 -8.05 13.00
CA VAL A 152 -1.53 -8.32 13.85
C VAL A 152 -0.62 -7.09 13.87
N SER A 153 -0.16 -6.69 15.06
CA SER A 153 0.82 -5.60 15.16
C SER A 153 2.13 -5.98 14.49
N ASP A 154 2.80 -5.03 13.81
CA ASP A 154 4.10 -5.29 13.17
C ASP A 154 5.12 -5.88 14.16
N THR A 155 5.09 -5.47 15.43
CA THR A 155 6.02 -5.94 16.48
C THR A 155 5.84 -7.41 16.87
N GLU A 156 4.68 -8.00 16.58
CA GLU A 156 4.34 -9.39 16.92
C GLU A 156 4.64 -10.35 15.77
N ARG A 157 4.95 -9.80 14.58
CA ARG A 157 5.19 -10.58 13.37
C ARG A 157 6.56 -11.24 13.39
N SER A 158 6.64 -12.45 12.83
CA SER A 158 7.88 -13.23 12.79
C SER A 158 9.00 -12.52 12.03
N GLU A 159 8.66 -11.72 11.01
CA GLU A 159 9.63 -10.92 10.28
C GLU A 159 10.29 -9.86 11.16
N TYR A 160 9.51 -9.17 12.00
CA TYR A 160 10.03 -8.14 12.90
C TYR A 160 11.01 -8.73 13.91
N ILE A 161 10.63 -9.85 14.53
CA ILE A 161 11.46 -10.57 15.49
C ILE A 161 12.75 -11.04 14.80
N ALA A 162 12.66 -11.66 13.62
CA ALA A 162 13.83 -12.11 12.86
C ALA A 162 14.76 -10.96 12.48
N LEU A 163 14.22 -9.79 12.10
CA LEU A 163 15.02 -8.61 11.78
C LEU A 163 15.81 -8.11 13.00
N GLN A 164 15.21 -8.12 14.19
CA GLN A 164 15.90 -7.74 15.43
C GLN A 164 17.03 -8.72 15.78
N GLU A 165 16.81 -10.02 15.58
CA GLU A 165 17.81 -11.06 15.86
C GLU A 165 18.94 -11.11 14.83
N LEU A 166 18.64 -10.88 13.54
CA LEU A 166 19.63 -10.81 12.46
C LEU A 166 20.44 -9.50 12.44
N ARG A 167 19.99 -8.47 13.18
CA ARG A 167 20.67 -7.17 13.33
C ARG A 167 20.63 -6.71 14.80
N PRO A 168 21.31 -7.44 15.70
CA PRO A 168 21.26 -7.15 17.12
C PRO A 168 21.81 -5.75 17.41
N GLY A 169 21.12 -5.00 18.27
CA GLY A 169 21.52 -3.65 18.68
C GLY A 169 21.17 -2.53 17.71
N MET A 170 20.56 -2.83 16.55
CA MET A 170 20.03 -1.82 15.64
C MET A 170 18.51 -1.65 15.84
N PRO A 171 17.99 -0.43 16.03
CA PRO A 171 16.56 -0.17 15.96
C PRO A 171 16.01 -0.60 14.59
N ILE A 172 14.77 -1.13 14.56
CA ILE A 172 14.16 -1.66 13.35
C ILE A 172 14.10 -0.63 12.22
N GLU A 173 13.86 0.64 12.55
CA GLU A 173 13.80 1.74 11.60
C GLU A 173 15.16 1.98 10.93
N GLN A 174 16.26 1.78 11.66
CA GLN A 174 17.61 1.85 11.11
C GLN A 174 17.91 0.64 10.22
N VAL A 175 17.42 -0.55 10.56
CA VAL A 175 17.54 -1.75 9.72
C VAL A 175 16.80 -1.55 8.39
N VAL A 176 15.56 -1.05 8.46
CA VAL A 176 14.75 -0.76 7.26
C VAL A 176 15.39 0.33 6.41
N PHE A 177 15.94 1.39 7.04
CA PHE A 177 16.67 2.43 6.31
C PHE A 177 17.97 1.91 5.66
N ASP A 178 18.70 0.98 6.30
CA ASP A 178 19.85 0.32 5.66
C ASP A 178 19.42 -0.45 4.40
N VAL A 179 18.28 -1.15 4.44
CA VAL A 179 17.73 -1.84 3.25
C VAL A 179 17.33 -0.86 2.16
N PHE A 180 16.73 0.28 2.52
CA PHE A 180 16.39 1.33 1.56
C PHE A 180 17.62 1.86 0.79
N LEU A 181 18.74 2.04 1.49
CA LEU A 181 20.01 2.47 0.89
C LEU A 181 20.74 1.34 0.15
N ASN A 182 20.60 0.10 0.61
CA ASN A 182 21.33 -1.05 0.09
C ASN A 182 20.38 -2.18 -0.36
N PRO A 183 19.47 -1.93 -1.33
CA PRO A 183 18.37 -2.84 -1.64
C PRO A 183 18.83 -4.16 -2.31
N ALA A 184 20.04 -4.19 -2.88
CA ALA A 184 20.62 -5.39 -3.49
C ALA A 184 21.53 -6.21 -2.57
N ARG A 185 21.62 -5.87 -1.28
CA ARG A 185 22.47 -6.63 -0.36
C ARG A 185 22.04 -8.11 -0.33
N GLY A 186 22.95 -9.00 -0.74
CA GLY A 186 22.69 -10.44 -0.81
C GLY A 186 22.20 -10.96 -2.17
N ILE A 187 22.04 -10.09 -3.17
CA ILE A 187 21.78 -10.48 -4.57
C ILE A 187 23.13 -10.62 -5.27
N GLU A 188 23.44 -11.84 -5.74
CA GLU A 188 24.73 -12.16 -6.37
C GLU A 188 24.66 -12.17 -7.91
N ASN A 189 23.45 -12.17 -8.49
CA ASN A 189 23.22 -12.31 -9.93
C ASN A 189 22.56 -11.07 -10.55
N GLU A 190 23.30 -10.36 -11.41
CA GLU A 190 22.83 -9.17 -12.13
C GLU A 190 21.64 -9.46 -13.07
N GLN A 191 21.52 -10.68 -13.61
CA GLN A 191 20.38 -11.07 -14.45
C GLN A 191 19.08 -11.24 -13.65
N GLU A 192 19.18 -11.77 -12.43
CA GLU A 192 18.04 -11.92 -11.51
C GLU A 192 17.54 -10.55 -11.04
N GLU A 193 18.48 -9.61 -10.87
CA GLU A 193 18.22 -8.24 -10.50
C GLU A 193 17.46 -7.46 -11.58
N ALA A 194 17.93 -7.54 -12.83
CA ALA A 194 17.39 -6.79 -13.96
C ALA A 194 15.98 -7.27 -14.38
N VAL A 195 15.71 -8.57 -14.30
CA VAL A 195 14.42 -9.15 -14.73
C VAL A 195 13.30 -8.85 -13.73
N LEU A 196 13.61 -8.75 -12.44
CA LEU A 196 12.61 -8.61 -11.38
C LEU A 196 12.42 -7.19 -10.84
N ARG A 197 13.19 -6.20 -11.32
CA ARG A 197 13.28 -4.84 -10.74
C ARG A 197 13.41 -4.87 -9.21
N THR A 198 14.16 -5.86 -8.70
CA THR A 198 14.14 -6.19 -7.27
C THR A 198 14.69 -5.03 -6.43
N ARG A 199 15.66 -4.27 -6.95
CA ARG A 199 16.22 -3.11 -6.24
C ARG A 199 15.18 -2.03 -5.95
N GLU A 200 14.49 -1.53 -6.98
CA GLU A 200 13.47 -0.49 -6.87
C GLU A 200 12.34 -0.94 -5.95
N ARG A 201 11.81 -2.15 -6.18
CA ARG A 201 10.72 -2.68 -5.36
C ARG A 201 11.11 -2.87 -3.90
N THR A 202 12.33 -3.37 -3.63
CA THR A 202 12.84 -3.52 -2.25
C THR A 202 12.96 -2.15 -1.57
N ARG A 203 13.43 -1.15 -2.31
CA ARG A 203 13.57 0.22 -1.82
C ARG A 203 12.21 0.84 -1.51
N ASP A 204 11.24 0.67 -2.40
CA ASP A 204 9.87 1.13 -2.22
C ASP A 204 9.20 0.49 -1.00
N ASP A 205 9.30 -0.85 -0.89
CA ASP A 205 8.81 -1.63 0.24
C ASP A 205 9.44 -1.15 1.56
N ALA A 206 10.75 -0.90 1.57
CA ALA A 206 11.47 -0.42 2.73
C ALA A 206 11.04 1.00 3.14
N TRP A 207 10.91 1.93 2.19
CA TRP A 207 10.47 3.29 2.51
C TRP A 207 9.01 3.34 3.00
N GLY A 208 8.13 2.58 2.34
CA GLY A 208 6.73 2.47 2.76
C GLY A 208 6.60 1.89 4.17
N LEU A 209 7.36 0.84 4.49
CA LEU A 209 7.43 0.29 5.85
C LEU A 209 7.97 1.33 6.84
N LEU A 210 9.04 2.04 6.48
CA LEU A 210 9.61 3.08 7.34
C LEU A 210 8.63 4.21 7.63
N GLY A 211 7.77 4.58 6.67
CA GLY A 211 6.69 5.52 6.90
C GLY A 211 5.65 5.05 7.92
N ARG A 212 5.39 3.74 7.97
CA ARG A 212 4.50 3.13 8.97
C ARG A 212 5.16 3.02 10.35
N LEU A 213 6.45 2.71 10.40
CA LEU A 213 7.22 2.61 11.65
C LEU A 213 7.58 3.99 12.24
N ASP A 214 7.68 5.02 11.41
CA ASP A 214 7.92 6.41 11.80
C ASP A 214 6.84 7.36 11.22
N PRO A 215 5.61 7.36 11.79
CA PRO A 215 4.52 8.23 11.34
C PRO A 215 4.84 9.72 11.45
N SER A 216 5.69 10.09 12.42
CA SER A 216 6.14 11.48 12.63
C SER A 216 7.09 11.95 11.52
N GLY A 217 7.87 11.03 10.95
CA GLY A 217 8.96 11.32 10.02
C GLY A 217 10.22 11.85 10.69
N GLU A 218 10.28 11.97 12.02
CA GLU A 218 11.46 12.49 12.73
C GLU A 218 12.70 11.62 12.50
N ARG A 219 12.56 10.30 12.54
CA ARG A 219 13.68 9.39 12.29
C ARG A 219 14.11 9.44 10.84
N ARG A 220 13.16 9.44 9.90
CA ARG A 220 13.48 9.59 8.47
C ARG A 220 14.23 10.89 8.20
N ARG A 221 13.80 12.01 8.79
CA ARG A 221 14.52 13.30 8.69
C ARG A 221 15.93 13.22 9.28
N ALA A 222 16.10 12.57 10.42
CA ALA A 222 17.42 12.37 11.03
C ALA A 222 18.33 11.49 10.17
N PHE A 223 17.81 10.40 9.61
CA PHE A 223 18.55 9.46 8.78
C PHE A 223 19.08 10.11 7.50
N ILE A 224 18.24 10.84 6.77
CA ILE A 224 18.69 11.52 5.54
C ILE A 224 19.65 12.67 5.82
N SER A 225 19.67 13.24 7.04
CA SER A 225 20.66 14.26 7.45
C SER A 225 22.07 13.70 7.65
N SER A 226 22.26 12.39 7.73
CA SER A 226 23.58 11.81 7.98
C SER A 226 24.54 12.03 6.80
N GLU A 227 25.66 12.70 7.03
CA GLU A 227 26.70 12.97 6.02
C GLU A 227 27.35 11.67 5.47
N SER A 228 27.31 10.58 6.24
CA SER A 228 27.79 9.27 5.78
C SER A 228 27.13 8.82 4.46
N MET A 229 25.88 9.27 4.22
CA MET A 229 25.08 8.88 3.06
C MET A 229 25.44 9.64 1.79
N LEU A 230 26.24 10.70 1.90
CA LEU A 230 26.78 11.44 0.76
C LEU A 230 28.22 11.03 0.42
N SER A 231 28.80 10.10 1.19
CA SER A 231 30.15 9.62 0.92
C SER A 231 30.27 9.00 -0.48
N GLU A 232 31.44 9.11 -1.11
CA GLU A 232 31.72 8.51 -2.43
C GLU A 232 31.67 6.98 -2.41
N GLN A 233 31.60 6.37 -1.23
CA GLN A 233 31.50 4.92 -1.03
C GLN A 233 30.06 4.41 -1.10
N ALA A 234 29.06 5.30 -1.05
CA ALA A 234 27.65 4.94 -1.17
C ALA A 234 27.27 4.62 -2.64
N ASP A 235 26.28 3.75 -2.83
CA ASP A 235 25.68 3.47 -4.12
C ASP A 235 25.20 4.79 -4.80
N PRO A 236 25.59 5.07 -6.06
CA PRO A 236 25.27 6.35 -6.71
C PRO A 236 23.78 6.67 -6.75
N GLY A 237 22.92 5.69 -7.04
CA GLY A 237 21.47 5.89 -7.09
C GLY A 237 20.87 6.18 -5.72
N SER A 238 21.42 5.56 -4.68
CA SER A 238 21.00 5.82 -3.30
C SER A 238 21.47 7.20 -2.82
N ARG A 239 22.67 7.64 -3.22
CA ARG A 239 23.16 9.00 -2.96
C ARG A 239 22.29 10.06 -3.63
N GLU A 240 21.95 9.88 -4.91
CA GLU A 240 21.08 10.79 -5.66
C GLU A 240 19.69 10.91 -5.00
N LEU A 241 19.08 9.77 -4.65
CA LEU A 241 17.79 9.77 -3.97
C LEU A 241 17.84 10.47 -2.60
N VAL A 242 18.91 10.27 -1.81
CA VAL A 242 19.09 11.00 -0.54
C VAL A 242 19.23 12.50 -0.78
N MET A 243 19.92 12.92 -1.85
CA MET A 243 20.01 14.33 -2.23
C MET A 243 18.64 14.91 -2.59
N ASP A 244 17.80 14.19 -3.33
CA ASP A 244 16.44 14.65 -3.65
C ASP A 244 15.56 14.74 -2.39
N LEU A 245 15.64 13.75 -1.49
CA LEU A 245 14.92 13.79 -0.21
C LEU A 245 15.37 14.97 0.67
N ARG A 246 16.67 15.28 0.69
CA ARG A 246 17.19 16.48 1.37
C ARG A 246 16.67 17.75 0.70
N ALA A 247 16.67 17.83 -0.62
CA ALA A 247 16.14 18.98 -1.35
C ALA A 247 14.64 19.20 -1.04
N ALA A 248 13.82 18.16 -1.07
CA ALA A 248 12.40 18.26 -0.69
C ALA A 248 12.22 18.77 0.75
N ARG A 249 13.03 18.27 1.68
CA ARG A 249 12.99 18.69 3.08
C ARG A 249 13.41 20.15 3.26
N ASP A 250 14.56 20.52 2.69
CA ASP A 250 15.23 21.79 2.96
C ASP A 250 14.60 22.95 2.16
N GLU A 251 14.16 22.67 0.94
CA GLU A 251 13.63 23.67 0.02
C GLU A 251 12.10 23.75 0.04
N LEU A 252 11.42 22.61 0.19
CA LEU A 252 9.95 22.52 0.14
C LEU A 252 9.31 22.21 1.50
N GLY A 253 10.10 21.98 2.55
CA GLY A 253 9.61 21.72 3.91
C GLY A 253 8.92 20.36 4.10
N VAL A 254 8.86 19.53 3.05
CA VAL A 254 8.11 18.26 3.04
C VAL A 254 9.04 17.07 2.94
N LEU A 255 8.53 15.89 3.32
CA LEU A 255 9.24 14.64 3.10
C LEU A 255 8.23 13.59 2.61
N PRO A 256 8.52 12.88 1.50
CA PRO A 256 7.70 11.76 1.02
C PRO A 256 7.39 10.76 2.14
N ASN A 257 6.11 10.42 2.32
CA ASN A 257 5.70 9.40 3.27
C ASN A 257 5.58 8.01 2.66
N THR A 258 5.27 7.93 1.37
CA THR A 258 5.05 6.67 0.65
C THR A 258 6.10 6.45 -0.44
N SER A 259 6.18 5.22 -0.96
CA SER A 259 7.02 4.92 -2.13
C SER A 259 6.56 5.67 -3.38
N MET A 260 5.25 5.86 -3.57
CA MET A 260 4.73 6.62 -4.70
C MET A 260 5.07 8.11 -4.60
N GLU A 261 5.17 8.67 -3.39
CA GLU A 261 5.68 10.03 -3.21
C GLU A 261 7.19 10.14 -3.50
N ILE A 262 7.98 9.08 -3.29
CA ILE A 262 9.37 9.04 -3.77
C ILE A 262 9.40 9.08 -5.29
N ALA A 263 8.63 8.21 -5.95
CA ALA A 263 8.57 8.19 -7.42
C ALA A 263 8.10 9.55 -7.97
N TRP A 264 7.14 10.19 -7.30
CA TRP A 264 6.71 11.55 -7.62
C TRP A 264 7.84 12.58 -7.45
N LEU A 265 8.55 12.56 -6.32
CA LEU A 265 9.70 13.45 -6.10
C LEU A 265 10.79 13.26 -7.16
N GLN A 266 11.12 12.02 -7.50
CA GLN A 266 12.10 11.71 -8.55
C GLN A 266 11.61 12.19 -9.92
N SER A 267 10.32 12.02 -10.23
CA SER A 267 9.72 12.56 -11.46
C SER A 267 9.82 14.08 -11.52
N LEU A 268 9.53 14.78 -10.42
CA LEU A 268 9.72 16.23 -10.33
C LEU A 268 11.16 16.65 -10.63
N ARG A 269 12.15 15.94 -10.11
CA ARG A 269 13.57 16.31 -10.21
C ARG A 269 14.26 15.85 -11.50
N HIS A 270 13.82 14.72 -12.04
CA HIS A 270 14.56 13.97 -13.07
C HIS A 270 13.69 13.52 -14.25
N HIS A 271 12.56 14.18 -14.49
CA HIS A 271 11.60 13.79 -15.53
C HIS A 271 12.27 13.48 -16.88
N ASP A 272 11.97 12.31 -17.46
CA ASP A 272 12.59 11.84 -18.72
C ASP A 272 12.36 12.78 -19.92
N ASP A 273 11.17 13.37 -20.00
CA ASP A 273 10.84 14.38 -21.01
C ASP A 273 11.42 15.75 -20.63
N GLN A 274 12.20 16.35 -21.53
CA GLN A 274 12.89 17.62 -21.32
C GLN A 274 11.92 18.78 -21.02
N ARG A 275 10.79 18.86 -21.72
CA ARG A 275 9.83 19.95 -21.53
C ARG A 275 9.21 19.87 -20.13
N ASN A 276 8.83 18.68 -19.70
CA ASN A 276 8.31 18.48 -18.34
C ASN A 276 9.38 18.80 -17.28
N ARG A 277 10.65 18.45 -17.53
CA ARG A 277 11.76 18.79 -16.64
C ARG A 277 11.92 20.30 -16.46
N GLU A 278 11.97 21.05 -17.56
CA GLU A 278 12.05 22.53 -17.51
C GLU A 278 10.87 23.16 -16.76
N GLN A 279 9.66 22.62 -16.97
CA GLN A 279 8.47 23.05 -16.26
C GLN A 279 8.50 22.67 -14.77
N ASN A 280 9.06 21.51 -14.42
CA ASN A 280 9.24 21.08 -13.04
C ASN A 280 10.29 21.93 -12.32
N ASP A 281 11.39 22.30 -12.98
CA ASP A 281 12.41 23.18 -12.42
C ASP A 281 11.83 24.56 -12.09
N GLN A 282 11.07 25.15 -13.03
CA GLN A 282 10.36 26.41 -12.79
C GLN A 282 9.36 26.27 -11.63
N TRP A 283 8.55 25.21 -11.64
CA TRP A 283 7.58 24.94 -10.60
C TRP A 283 8.25 24.78 -9.23
N TRP A 284 9.40 24.12 -9.17
CA TRP A 284 10.17 23.88 -7.95
C TRP A 284 10.66 25.21 -7.35
N ASP A 285 11.22 26.09 -8.19
CA ASP A 285 11.68 27.41 -7.75
C ASP A 285 10.53 28.30 -7.23
N GLU A 286 9.40 28.33 -7.95
CA GLU A 286 8.21 29.06 -7.51
C GLU A 286 7.68 28.53 -6.16
N THR A 287 7.64 27.20 -6.03
CA THR A 287 7.13 26.53 -4.82
C THR A 287 8.06 26.73 -3.63
N ARG A 288 9.38 26.61 -3.83
CA ARG A 288 10.39 26.86 -2.79
C ARG A 288 10.27 28.27 -2.23
N LEU A 289 10.12 29.27 -3.09
CA LEU A 289 9.91 30.66 -2.65
C LEU A 289 8.59 30.81 -1.88
N ALA A 290 7.52 30.20 -2.37
CA ALA A 290 6.22 30.21 -1.71
C ALA A 290 6.28 29.58 -0.31
N VAL A 291 6.83 28.37 -0.18
CA VAL A 291 6.99 27.67 1.11
C VAL A 291 7.88 28.47 2.07
N THR A 292 8.96 29.08 1.57
CA THR A 292 9.86 29.90 2.38
C THR A 292 9.18 31.14 2.96
N SER A 293 8.07 31.60 2.37
CA SER A 293 7.28 32.72 2.89
C SER A 293 6.29 32.31 4.00
N LEU A 294 6.02 31.01 4.17
CA LEU A 294 5.07 30.51 5.16
C LEU A 294 5.63 30.58 6.59
N THR A 295 4.74 30.81 7.56
CA THR A 295 5.04 30.74 9.00
C THR A 295 5.33 29.30 9.45
N SER A 296 5.90 29.12 10.64
CA SER A 296 6.16 27.78 11.19
C SER A 296 4.88 26.96 11.38
N GLU A 297 3.79 27.60 11.82
CA GLU A 297 2.48 26.95 12.01
C GLU A 297 1.91 26.46 10.66
N GLN A 298 2.04 27.24 9.60
CA GLN A 298 1.56 26.85 8.26
C GLN A 298 2.41 25.74 7.63
N ARG A 299 3.71 25.68 7.96
CA ARG A 299 4.60 24.61 7.50
C ARG A 299 4.38 23.30 8.25
N GLU A 300 3.84 23.37 9.46
CA GLU A 300 3.58 22.19 10.27
C GLU A 300 2.58 21.27 9.56
N GLY A 301 2.99 20.02 9.36
CA GLY A 301 2.16 19.01 8.70
C GLY A 301 2.07 19.14 7.18
N LEU A 302 2.84 20.03 6.52
CA LEU A 302 2.88 20.07 5.06
C LEU A 302 3.30 18.72 4.46
N ARG A 303 2.63 18.37 3.35
CA ARG A 303 2.82 17.16 2.54
C ARG A 303 3.03 17.53 1.08
N MET A 304 3.51 16.59 0.26
CA MET A 304 3.76 16.82 -1.17
C MET A 304 2.52 17.37 -1.89
N ARG A 305 1.31 16.87 -1.59
CA ARG A 305 0.04 17.34 -2.18
C ARG A 305 -0.32 18.80 -1.87
N HIS A 306 0.29 19.42 -0.86
CA HIS A 306 0.03 20.82 -0.50
C HIS A 306 0.86 21.81 -1.30
N LEU A 307 1.91 21.33 -1.98
CA LEU A 307 2.88 22.19 -2.66
C LEU A 307 2.26 22.99 -3.82
N GLU A 308 1.50 22.34 -4.69
CA GLU A 308 0.79 23.01 -5.79
C GLU A 308 -0.26 24.02 -5.29
N PRO A 309 -1.13 23.67 -4.31
CA PRO A 309 -2.00 24.63 -3.60
C PRO A 309 -1.26 25.88 -3.10
N VAL A 310 -0.13 25.71 -2.41
CA VAL A 310 0.67 26.83 -1.86
C VAL A 310 1.25 27.69 -2.98
N ARG A 311 1.85 27.07 -4.01
CA ARG A 311 2.41 27.77 -5.17
C ARG A 311 1.32 28.57 -5.90
N TRP A 312 0.18 27.94 -6.17
CA TRP A 312 -0.93 28.58 -6.86
C TRP A 312 -1.53 29.74 -6.07
N ALA A 313 -1.74 29.57 -4.76
CA ALA A 313 -2.27 30.61 -3.88
C ALA A 313 -1.36 31.84 -3.85
N THR A 314 -0.05 31.66 -3.85
CA THR A 314 0.93 32.76 -3.86
C THR A 314 0.69 33.71 -5.02
N LYS A 315 0.39 33.17 -6.20
CA LYS A 315 0.18 33.95 -7.42
C LYS A 315 -1.25 34.51 -7.56
N ASN A 316 -2.25 33.72 -7.18
CA ASN A 316 -3.65 34.00 -7.56
C ASN A 316 -4.53 34.46 -6.40
N ARG A 317 -4.16 34.11 -5.16
CA ARG A 317 -4.91 34.37 -3.93
C ARG A 317 -3.97 34.61 -2.73
N PRO A 318 -3.01 35.55 -2.80
CA PRO A 318 -1.99 35.72 -1.76
C PRO A 318 -2.58 36.02 -0.37
N ALA A 319 -3.77 36.64 -0.31
CA ALA A 319 -4.49 36.87 0.93
C ALA A 319 -4.81 35.57 1.70
N TRP A 320 -5.01 34.43 1.02
CA TRP A 320 -5.29 33.15 1.69
C TRP A 320 -4.07 32.62 2.45
N LEU A 321 -2.85 32.97 2.02
CA LEU A 321 -1.62 32.61 2.72
C LEU A 321 -1.37 33.44 3.98
N SER A 322 -2.10 34.55 4.15
CA SER A 322 -2.05 35.33 5.40
C SER A 322 -3.01 34.82 6.48
N LEU A 323 -3.88 33.86 6.13
CA LEU A 323 -4.85 33.29 7.05
C LEU A 323 -4.20 32.19 7.89
N ASP A 324 -4.48 32.21 9.19
CA ASP A 324 -4.25 31.07 10.06
C ASP A 324 -5.22 29.92 9.74
N ARG A 325 -5.01 28.76 10.35
CA ARG A 325 -5.82 27.56 10.11
C ARG A 325 -7.30 27.77 10.39
N GLN A 326 -7.65 28.47 11.47
CA GLN A 326 -9.04 28.70 11.86
C GLN A 326 -9.75 29.66 10.90
N ALA A 327 -9.04 30.66 10.39
CA ALA A 327 -9.56 31.58 9.39
C ALA A 327 -9.78 30.89 8.03
N VAL A 328 -8.86 30.02 7.58
CA VAL A 328 -9.09 29.21 6.37
C VAL A 328 -10.30 28.29 6.55
N TYR A 329 -10.41 27.63 7.71
CA TYR A 329 -11.61 26.84 8.06
C TYR A 329 -12.88 27.68 7.98
N GLY A 330 -12.90 28.88 8.55
CA GLY A 330 -14.05 29.78 8.51
C GLY A 330 -14.47 30.14 7.07
N VAL A 331 -13.51 30.44 6.20
CA VAL A 331 -13.77 30.71 4.77
C VAL A 331 -14.38 29.48 4.10
N LEU A 332 -13.77 28.31 4.28
CA LEU A 332 -14.22 27.07 3.66
C LEU A 332 -15.61 26.66 4.18
N ASN A 333 -15.83 26.69 5.49
CA ASN A 333 -17.12 26.37 6.10
C ASN A 333 -18.23 27.29 5.60
N ASN A 334 -17.96 28.59 5.44
CA ASN A 334 -18.92 29.53 4.87
C ASN A 334 -19.25 29.22 3.40
N ARG A 335 -18.26 28.80 2.59
CA ARG A 335 -18.47 28.41 1.19
C ARG A 335 -19.29 27.13 1.04
N LEU A 336 -19.08 26.17 1.92
CA LEU A 336 -19.78 24.88 1.91
C LEU A 336 -21.14 24.94 2.61
N SER A 337 -21.36 25.95 3.45
CA SER A 337 -22.63 26.12 4.17
C SER A 337 -23.82 26.23 3.21
N GLY A 338 -24.80 25.36 3.41
CA GLY A 338 -26.04 25.33 2.63
C GLY A 338 -25.95 24.53 1.33
N ARG A 339 -24.79 23.99 0.96
CA ARG A 339 -24.70 23.03 -0.14
C ARG A 339 -25.36 21.70 0.23
N PRO A 340 -26.08 21.05 -0.69
CA PRO A 340 -26.55 19.68 -0.51
C PRO A 340 -25.37 18.74 -0.20
N VAL A 341 -25.63 17.70 0.60
CA VAL A 341 -24.63 16.69 0.98
C VAL A 341 -25.24 15.33 0.68
N TYR A 342 -24.51 14.47 -0.01
CA TYR A 342 -24.94 13.17 -0.48
C TYR A 342 -24.14 12.09 0.24
N LYS A 343 -24.81 11.37 1.14
CA LYS A 343 -24.16 10.36 1.96
C LYS A 343 -24.16 9.00 1.28
N ARG A 344 -23.01 8.33 1.27
CA ARG A 344 -22.94 6.92 0.93
C ARG A 344 -23.87 6.12 1.83
N LYS A 345 -24.60 5.17 1.25
CA LYS A 345 -25.33 4.18 2.02
C LYS A 345 -24.32 3.28 2.73
N ALA A 346 -24.36 3.24 4.06
CA ALA A 346 -23.48 2.38 4.83
C ALA A 346 -23.66 0.91 4.42
N GLU A 347 -22.54 0.21 4.23
CA GLU A 347 -22.55 -1.23 4.08
C GLU A 347 -22.97 -1.89 5.39
N LYS A 348 -23.52 -3.10 5.31
CA LYS A 348 -24.12 -3.75 6.49
C LYS A 348 -23.07 -4.00 7.56
N GLY A 349 -23.16 -3.28 8.68
CA GLY A 349 -22.25 -3.39 9.81
C GLY A 349 -21.21 -2.27 9.90
N GLU A 350 -21.18 -1.35 8.95
CA GLU A 350 -20.28 -0.19 8.99
C GLU A 350 -20.94 1.02 9.68
N PRO A 351 -20.20 1.77 10.50
CA PRO A 351 -20.70 3.03 11.04
C PRO A 351 -20.91 4.05 9.91
N PRO A 352 -21.88 4.98 10.04
CA PRO A 352 -22.05 6.05 9.07
C PRO A 352 -20.75 6.83 8.90
N ARG A 353 -20.35 7.05 7.64
CA ARG A 353 -19.12 7.78 7.33
C ARG A 353 -19.27 9.27 7.70
N ARG A 354 -18.18 9.84 8.19
CA ARG A 354 -18.02 11.27 8.45
C ARG A 354 -17.58 11.93 7.14
N GLU A 355 -18.36 12.87 6.65
CA GLU A 355 -18.16 13.51 5.33
C GLU A 355 -18.30 15.04 5.40
N ARG A 356 -18.70 15.60 6.55
CA ARG A 356 -18.78 17.06 6.72
C ARG A 356 -17.40 17.60 7.10
N LEU A 357 -17.09 18.81 6.62
CA LEU A 357 -15.87 19.51 7.02
C LEU A 357 -15.68 19.59 8.55
N GLY A 358 -16.77 19.85 9.29
CA GLY A 358 -16.74 19.92 10.75
C GLY A 358 -16.33 18.61 11.44
N ASP A 359 -16.62 17.46 10.82
CA ASP A 359 -16.31 16.14 11.38
C ASP A 359 -14.79 15.86 11.37
N TRP A 360 -14.06 16.51 10.45
CA TRP A 360 -12.62 16.36 10.23
C TRP A 360 -11.81 17.60 10.62
N ALA A 361 -12.46 18.65 11.11
CA ALA A 361 -11.83 19.95 11.34
C ALA A 361 -10.62 19.90 12.29
N GLN A 362 -10.57 18.95 13.21
CA GLN A 362 -9.44 18.77 14.14
C GLN A 362 -8.26 17.98 13.56
N SER A 363 -8.51 17.13 12.56
CA SER A 363 -7.47 16.29 11.93
C SER A 363 -6.86 16.92 10.68
N LEU A 364 -7.52 17.91 10.08
CA LEU A 364 -7.02 18.61 8.89
C LEU A 364 -5.98 19.67 9.28
N SER A 365 -4.81 19.59 8.64
CA SER A 365 -3.75 20.60 8.73
C SER A 365 -4.16 21.89 8.03
N TRP A 366 -3.38 22.96 8.22
CA TRP A 366 -3.55 24.20 7.44
C TRP A 366 -3.42 23.92 5.93
N GLY A 367 -2.45 23.10 5.53
CA GLY A 367 -2.24 22.70 4.13
C GLY A 367 -3.46 21.99 3.54
N ASP A 368 -4.08 21.06 4.28
CA ASP A 368 -5.28 20.35 3.82
C ASP A 368 -6.46 21.30 3.60
N MET A 369 -6.66 22.26 4.51
CA MET A 369 -7.74 23.25 4.40
C MET A 369 -7.52 24.20 3.22
N LEU A 370 -6.29 24.65 2.98
CA LEU A 370 -5.94 25.45 1.81
C LEU A 370 -6.17 24.66 0.51
N THR A 371 -5.77 23.39 0.49
CA THR A 371 -6.02 22.50 -0.65
C THR A 371 -7.51 22.37 -0.95
N LEU A 372 -8.35 22.11 0.06
CA LEU A 372 -9.81 22.04 -0.13
C LEU A 372 -10.39 23.34 -0.71
N LEU A 373 -9.90 24.49 -0.24
CA LEU A 373 -10.35 25.80 -0.73
C LEU A 373 -9.99 26.02 -2.20
N ILE A 374 -8.81 25.58 -2.62
CA ILE A 374 -8.33 25.71 -4.01
C ILE A 374 -8.99 24.69 -4.93
N VAL A 375 -9.24 23.46 -4.44
CA VAL A 375 -10.04 22.47 -5.17
C VAL A 375 -11.45 23.00 -5.41
N ASP A 376 -12.11 23.58 -4.40
CA ASP A 376 -13.41 24.22 -4.55
C ASP A 376 -13.38 25.38 -5.58
N ASP A 377 -12.32 26.20 -5.58
CA ASP A 377 -12.13 27.28 -6.58
C ASP A 377 -11.92 26.71 -8.00
N ALA A 378 -11.15 25.63 -8.14
CA ALA A 378 -10.91 24.95 -9.42
C ALA A 378 -12.18 24.31 -10.00
N LEU A 379 -13.00 23.70 -9.15
CA LEU A 379 -14.27 23.08 -9.56
C LEU A 379 -15.36 24.12 -9.90
N GLN A 380 -15.21 25.36 -9.47
CA GLN A 380 -16.06 26.48 -9.91
C GLN A 380 -15.62 27.06 -11.27
N ASN A 381 -14.49 26.64 -11.82
CA ASN A 381 -14.05 27.08 -13.15
C ASN A 381 -14.96 26.49 -14.25
N PRO A 382 -15.64 27.31 -15.08
CA PRO A 382 -16.56 26.81 -16.11
C PRO A 382 -15.92 25.86 -17.12
N VAL A 383 -14.62 26.02 -17.41
CA VAL A 383 -13.88 25.13 -18.32
C VAL A 383 -13.73 23.75 -17.70
N VAL A 384 -13.36 23.68 -16.42
CA VAL A 384 -13.25 22.43 -15.66
C VAL A 384 -14.60 21.73 -15.59
N GLN A 385 -15.67 22.45 -15.23
CA GLN A 385 -17.02 21.87 -15.16
C GLN A 385 -17.43 21.26 -16.51
N LYS A 386 -17.29 22.02 -17.60
CA LYS A 386 -17.62 21.54 -18.95
C LYS A 386 -16.81 20.29 -19.33
N GLN A 387 -15.51 20.27 -19.02
CA GLN A 387 -14.65 19.13 -19.30
C GLN A 387 -15.07 17.91 -18.49
N LEU A 388 -15.31 18.05 -17.17
CA LEU A 388 -15.73 16.94 -16.32
C LEU A 388 -17.08 16.35 -16.75
N PHE A 389 -18.07 17.19 -17.08
CA PHE A 389 -19.36 16.70 -17.61
C PHE A 389 -19.21 15.97 -18.95
N THR A 390 -18.32 16.45 -19.82
CA THR A 390 -18.00 15.79 -21.10
C THR A 390 -17.35 14.43 -20.84
N GLN A 391 -16.41 14.36 -19.89
CA GLN A 391 -15.69 13.14 -19.54
C GLN A 391 -16.58 12.11 -18.85
N ARG A 392 -17.45 12.54 -17.92
CA ARG A 392 -18.50 11.70 -17.32
C ARG A 392 -19.40 11.06 -18.38
N ALA A 393 -19.77 11.80 -19.42
CA ALA A 393 -20.61 11.27 -20.49
C ALA A 393 -19.90 10.17 -21.30
N LEU A 394 -18.56 10.19 -21.36
CA LEU A 394 -17.75 9.12 -21.95
C LEU A 394 -17.64 7.92 -21.03
N ASP A 395 -17.40 8.15 -19.73
CA ASP A 395 -17.33 7.12 -18.69
C ASP A 395 -18.60 6.25 -18.69
N LYS A 396 -19.75 6.91 -18.62
CA LYS A 396 -21.07 6.25 -18.65
C LYS A 396 -21.34 5.39 -19.89
N GLN A 397 -20.63 5.62 -21.00
CA GLN A 397 -20.78 4.80 -22.21
C GLN A 397 -19.88 3.55 -22.18
N ASP A 398 -18.95 3.47 -21.23
CA ASP A 398 -17.94 2.42 -21.13
C ASP A 398 -18.19 1.53 -19.90
N GLU A 399 -19.07 0.55 -20.04
CA GLU A 399 -19.46 -0.39 -18.96
C GLU A 399 -18.34 -1.37 -18.54
N SER A 400 -17.08 -1.08 -18.86
CA SER A 400 -15.94 -1.96 -18.55
C SER A 400 -14.98 -1.41 -17.49
N THR A 401 -15.08 -0.12 -17.17
CA THR A 401 -14.17 0.54 -16.21
C THR A 401 -14.66 1.94 -15.86
N GLU A 402 -14.34 2.39 -14.66
CA GLU A 402 -14.42 3.82 -14.32
C GLU A 402 -13.26 4.61 -14.92
N TYR A 403 -13.55 5.83 -15.36
CA TYR A 403 -12.61 6.78 -15.93
C TYR A 403 -12.11 7.74 -14.85
N GLY A 404 -10.90 8.26 -15.07
CA GLY A 404 -10.33 9.27 -14.18
C GLY A 404 -9.24 10.08 -14.86
N GLY A 405 -8.67 11.00 -14.09
CA GLY A 405 -7.71 11.95 -14.60
C GLY A 405 -7.15 12.88 -13.55
N ILE A 406 -6.69 14.05 -13.99
CA ILE A 406 -6.10 15.06 -13.12
C ILE A 406 -6.72 16.44 -13.37
N ILE A 407 -6.77 17.25 -12.31
CA ILE A 407 -7.00 18.69 -12.40
C ILE A 407 -5.64 19.37 -12.23
N GLU A 408 -5.30 20.25 -13.15
CA GLU A 408 -4.03 20.98 -13.14
C GLU A 408 -4.20 22.43 -13.61
N VAL A 409 -3.21 23.26 -13.30
CA VAL A 409 -3.17 24.66 -13.72
C VAL A 409 -2.97 24.73 -15.22
N ASP A 410 -3.81 25.51 -15.89
CA ASP A 410 -3.66 25.85 -17.30
C ASP A 410 -3.36 27.34 -17.45
N PRO A 411 -2.32 27.75 -18.20
CA PRO A 411 -1.98 29.16 -18.36
C PRO A 411 -3.10 30.01 -18.99
N ASP A 412 -3.95 29.42 -19.82
CA ASP A 412 -4.95 30.15 -20.61
C ASP A 412 -6.32 30.15 -19.91
N THR A 413 -6.70 29.02 -19.32
CA THR A 413 -8.01 28.84 -18.68
C THR A 413 -7.97 28.90 -17.15
N GLY A 414 -6.78 29.06 -16.55
CA GLY A 414 -6.53 28.99 -15.11
C GLY A 414 -6.47 27.55 -14.59
N TRP A 415 -7.48 26.75 -14.93
CA TRP A 415 -7.58 25.32 -14.60
C TRP A 415 -8.06 24.51 -15.81
N ARG A 416 -7.65 23.24 -15.86
CA ARG A 416 -8.22 22.25 -16.77
C ARG A 416 -8.31 20.87 -16.12
N ALA A 417 -9.26 20.06 -16.59
CA ALA A 417 -9.38 18.64 -16.28
C ALA A 417 -8.88 17.80 -17.46
N VAL A 418 -7.88 16.95 -17.23
CA VAL A 418 -7.26 16.08 -18.23
C VAL A 418 -7.64 14.64 -17.96
N LEU A 419 -8.30 14.00 -18.94
CA LEU A 419 -8.74 12.61 -18.85
C LEU A 419 -7.61 11.64 -19.20
N PHE A 420 -7.43 10.60 -18.37
CA PHE A 420 -6.54 9.47 -18.61
C PHE A 420 -7.36 8.17 -18.63
N ARG A 421 -7.72 7.71 -19.83
CA ARG A 421 -8.52 6.49 -19.97
C ARG A 421 -7.71 5.25 -19.54
N PRO A 422 -8.28 4.33 -18.74
CA PRO A 422 -7.61 3.08 -18.38
C PRO A 422 -7.25 2.25 -19.61
N ARG A 423 -6.06 1.61 -19.57
CA ARG A 423 -5.62 0.70 -20.64
C ARG A 423 -6.43 -0.59 -20.58
N GLN A 424 -6.46 -1.35 -21.68
CA GLN A 424 -7.31 -2.55 -21.78
C GLN A 424 -7.10 -3.58 -20.65
N ARG A 425 -5.85 -3.77 -20.20
CA ARG A 425 -5.52 -4.70 -19.10
C ARG A 425 -5.98 -4.22 -17.72
N ASP A 426 -6.26 -2.93 -17.58
CA ASP A 426 -6.60 -2.26 -16.33
C ASP A 426 -8.14 -2.12 -16.18
N ARG A 427 -8.90 -2.58 -17.19
CA ARG A 427 -10.38 -2.63 -17.21
C ARG A 427 -10.87 -3.88 -16.48
N LEU A 428 -11.11 -3.74 -15.18
CA LEU A 428 -11.48 -4.87 -14.31
C LEU A 428 -12.98 -4.98 -14.06
N SER A 429 -13.67 -3.84 -13.95
CA SER A 429 -15.10 -3.73 -13.67
C SER A 429 -15.54 -2.26 -13.79
N ASP A 430 -16.80 -2.02 -14.12
CA ASP A 430 -17.45 -0.69 -14.16
C ASP A 430 -17.64 -0.04 -12.77
N GLU A 431 -17.26 -0.75 -11.70
CA GLU A 431 -17.27 -0.24 -10.31
C GLU A 431 -15.84 -0.04 -9.77
N ARG A 432 -14.86 0.03 -10.68
CA ARG A 432 -13.46 0.12 -10.30
C ARG A 432 -12.65 1.01 -11.21
N PHE A 433 -12.14 2.08 -10.62
CA PHE A 433 -11.07 2.88 -11.20
C PHE A 433 -9.69 2.24 -10.99
N VAL A 434 -8.86 2.29 -12.04
CA VAL A 434 -7.43 1.98 -11.97
C VAL A 434 -6.65 3.14 -12.59
N ALA A 435 -5.95 3.88 -11.73
CA ALA A 435 -5.05 4.94 -12.15
C ALA A 435 -3.94 4.38 -13.07
N SER A 436 -3.82 4.93 -14.28
CA SER A 436 -2.80 4.48 -15.22
C SER A 436 -1.40 5.01 -14.89
N ASP A 437 -0.36 4.30 -15.30
CA ASP A 437 1.04 4.76 -15.21
C ASP A 437 1.23 6.13 -15.87
N ASP A 438 0.52 6.37 -16.98
CA ASP A 438 0.56 7.65 -17.69
C ASP A 438 -0.03 8.78 -16.83
N MET A 439 -1.14 8.53 -16.13
CA MET A 439 -1.72 9.52 -15.22
C MET A 439 -0.72 9.92 -14.14
N PHE A 440 -0.02 8.96 -13.53
CA PHE A 440 1.02 9.27 -12.54
C PHE A 440 2.17 10.08 -13.17
N ARG A 441 2.68 9.62 -14.32
CA ARG A 441 3.77 10.28 -15.06
C ARG A 441 3.48 11.73 -15.43
N PHE A 442 2.23 12.06 -15.75
CA PHE A 442 1.82 13.42 -16.14
C PHE A 442 1.23 14.23 -14.99
N SER A 443 1.31 13.75 -13.75
CA SER A 443 0.68 14.40 -12.58
C SER A 443 1.64 15.09 -11.62
N ASP A 444 2.89 15.31 -12.03
CA ASP A 444 3.92 15.93 -11.19
C ASP A 444 3.46 17.21 -10.48
N ARG A 445 2.69 18.04 -11.19
CA ARG A 445 2.22 19.36 -10.74
C ARG A 445 0.69 19.43 -10.65
N ALA A 446 0.02 18.28 -10.61
CA ALA A 446 -1.44 18.23 -10.54
C ALA A 446 -1.94 18.73 -9.17
N LEU A 447 -3.06 19.45 -9.18
CA LEU A 447 -3.78 19.85 -7.96
C LEU A 447 -4.45 18.64 -7.30
N ALA A 448 -5.14 17.84 -8.11
CA ALA A 448 -5.89 16.68 -7.65
C ALA A 448 -5.98 15.60 -8.74
N HIS A 449 -6.09 14.36 -8.30
CA HIS A 449 -6.56 13.24 -9.12
C HIS A 449 -8.07 13.12 -8.97
N PHE A 450 -8.76 12.65 -10.00
CA PHE A 450 -10.20 12.39 -9.91
C PHE A 450 -10.58 11.10 -10.63
N HIS A 451 -11.70 10.52 -10.23
CA HIS A 451 -12.39 9.48 -11.00
C HIS A 451 -13.92 9.62 -10.88
N PHE A 452 -14.65 8.91 -11.73
CA PHE A 452 -16.10 8.97 -11.80
C PHE A 452 -16.76 7.73 -11.20
N HIS A 453 -17.90 7.94 -10.53
CA HIS A 453 -18.92 6.90 -10.33
C HIS A 453 -20.12 7.25 -11.23
N ALA A 454 -20.04 6.93 -12.54
CA ALA A 454 -21.06 7.33 -13.52
C ALA A 454 -21.82 6.20 -14.21
N ASN A 455 -21.68 4.97 -13.72
CA ASN A 455 -22.39 3.79 -14.23
C ASN A 455 -23.92 3.94 -14.22
N GLU A 456 -24.51 4.63 -13.24
CA GLU A 456 -25.93 5.00 -13.25
C GLU A 456 -26.15 6.52 -13.20
N ARG A 457 -27.38 6.95 -13.50
CA ARG A 457 -27.76 8.38 -13.49
C ARG A 457 -27.87 8.94 -12.07
N ASP A 458 -28.43 8.15 -11.15
CA ASP A 458 -28.80 8.58 -9.80
C ASP A 458 -27.99 7.77 -8.76
N ASN A 459 -26.67 7.93 -8.82
CA ASN A 459 -25.70 7.18 -7.99
C ASN A 459 -25.51 7.76 -6.58
N GLY A 460 -26.41 8.63 -6.10
CA GLY A 460 -26.21 9.32 -4.81
C GLY A 460 -25.98 8.39 -3.61
N GLN A 461 -26.49 7.14 -3.65
CA GLN A 461 -26.22 6.14 -2.61
C GLN A 461 -24.77 5.63 -2.58
N TYR A 462 -24.00 5.87 -3.65
CA TYR A 462 -22.60 5.51 -3.82
C TYR A 462 -21.68 6.74 -3.84
N ALA A 463 -22.16 7.92 -3.44
CA ALA A 463 -21.34 9.11 -3.26
C ALA A 463 -20.16 8.83 -2.32
N GLY A 464 -18.99 9.40 -2.62
CA GLY A 464 -17.75 9.18 -1.88
C GLY A 464 -16.96 7.91 -2.22
N PRO A 465 -15.71 7.82 -1.75
CA PRO A 465 -14.76 6.78 -2.14
C PRO A 465 -15.13 5.38 -1.61
N SER A 466 -14.82 4.35 -2.39
CA SER A 466 -14.81 2.96 -1.95
C SER A 466 -13.63 2.67 -1.01
N HIS A 467 -13.61 1.48 -0.39
CA HIS A 467 -12.44 1.04 0.38
C HIS A 467 -11.17 0.99 -0.49
N GLN A 468 -11.29 0.53 -1.73
CA GLN A 468 -10.16 0.39 -2.65
C GLN A 468 -9.59 1.77 -3.06
N ASP A 469 -10.45 2.79 -3.17
CA ASP A 469 -10.02 4.17 -3.42
C ASP A 469 -9.20 4.73 -2.25
N MET A 470 -9.60 4.42 -1.02
CA MET A 470 -8.86 4.81 0.18
C MET A 470 -7.50 4.12 0.26
N VAL A 471 -7.39 2.86 -0.17
CA VAL A 471 -6.10 2.16 -0.29
C VAL A 471 -5.20 2.85 -1.32
N ASN A 472 -5.76 3.29 -2.45
CA ASN A 472 -5.01 4.04 -3.46
C ASN A 472 -4.57 5.41 -2.93
N ALA A 473 -5.46 6.16 -2.25
CA ALA A 473 -5.11 7.45 -1.63
C ALA A 473 -4.02 7.30 -0.56
N ALA A 474 -4.10 6.26 0.27
CA ALA A 474 -3.08 5.93 1.27
C ALA A 474 -1.70 5.67 0.64
N SER A 475 -1.67 5.11 -0.58
CA SER A 475 -0.44 4.78 -1.29
C SER A 475 0.11 5.97 -2.09
N SER A 476 -0.75 6.68 -2.82
CA SER A 476 -0.35 7.79 -3.71
C SER A 476 -0.11 9.10 -2.97
N ALA A 477 -0.74 9.28 -1.80
CA ALA A 477 -0.76 10.50 -1.00
C ALA A 477 -1.21 11.77 -1.75
N ARG A 478 -1.90 11.59 -2.88
CA ARG A 478 -2.46 12.67 -3.69
C ARG A 478 -3.73 13.23 -3.04
N THR A 479 -4.10 14.44 -3.43
CA THR A 479 -5.48 14.92 -3.26
C THR A 479 -6.33 14.18 -4.27
N ASN A 480 -7.38 13.48 -3.83
CA ASN A 480 -8.24 12.70 -4.72
C ASN A 480 -9.69 13.20 -4.66
N LEU A 481 -10.40 13.05 -5.78
CA LEU A 481 -11.79 13.44 -5.95
C LEU A 481 -12.60 12.27 -6.50
N VAL A 482 -13.76 12.00 -5.91
CA VAL A 482 -14.78 11.16 -6.53
C VAL A 482 -15.88 12.06 -7.06
N LEU A 483 -16.24 11.87 -8.33
CA LEU A 483 -17.31 12.59 -8.99
C LEU A 483 -18.47 11.62 -9.26
N THR A 484 -19.54 11.73 -8.49
CA THR A 484 -20.68 10.80 -8.56
C THR A 484 -21.82 11.39 -9.37
N SER A 485 -22.34 10.66 -10.35
CA SER A 485 -23.55 11.08 -11.07
C SER A 485 -24.74 11.17 -10.12
N LEU A 486 -25.36 12.34 -9.99
CA LEU A 486 -26.59 12.54 -9.19
C LEU A 486 -27.83 12.70 -10.05
N GLY A 487 -27.63 13.05 -11.32
CA GLY A 487 -28.66 13.15 -12.32
C GLY A 487 -28.06 13.46 -13.70
N SER A 488 -28.92 13.88 -14.63
CA SER A 488 -28.48 14.18 -16.00
C SER A 488 -27.52 15.36 -16.08
N ASP A 489 -27.69 16.36 -15.23
CA ASP A 489 -26.91 17.61 -15.26
C ASP A 489 -26.19 17.88 -13.92
N GLU A 490 -26.13 16.88 -13.03
CA GLU A 490 -25.65 17.05 -11.65
C GLU A 490 -24.60 16.00 -11.29
N MET A 491 -23.55 16.43 -10.58
CA MET A 491 -22.51 15.57 -10.01
C MET A 491 -22.22 15.93 -8.56
N GLY A 492 -22.18 14.93 -7.68
CA GLY A 492 -21.68 15.06 -6.32
C GLY A 492 -20.16 15.03 -6.32
N ILE A 493 -19.55 15.72 -5.36
CA ILE A 493 -18.10 15.86 -5.26
C ILE A 493 -17.64 15.51 -3.85
N ASP A 494 -16.79 14.50 -3.74
CA ASP A 494 -16.12 14.14 -2.50
C ASP A 494 -14.60 14.28 -2.65
N VAL A 495 -13.96 15.04 -1.78
CA VAL A 495 -12.49 15.07 -1.66
C VAL A 495 -12.04 14.08 -0.60
N TYR A 496 -10.98 13.34 -0.87
CA TYR A 496 -10.41 12.43 0.11
C TYR A 496 -8.87 12.40 0.07
N PHE A 497 -8.31 12.09 1.23
CA PHE A 497 -6.87 12.12 1.51
C PHE A 497 -6.36 10.78 2.06
N GLU A 498 -5.04 10.62 2.08
CA GLU A 498 -4.35 9.47 2.68
C GLU A 498 -4.61 9.31 4.18
N SER A 499 -4.96 10.41 4.85
CA SER A 499 -5.29 10.42 6.28
C SER A 499 -6.60 9.72 6.63
N GLY A 500 -7.39 9.33 5.63
CA GLY A 500 -8.72 8.78 5.82
C GLY A 500 -9.83 9.82 5.77
N ALA A 501 -9.49 11.12 5.74
CA ALA A 501 -10.47 12.19 5.68
C ALA A 501 -11.22 12.18 4.34
N VAL A 502 -12.55 12.30 4.41
CA VAL A 502 -13.47 12.43 3.28
C VAL A 502 -14.34 13.66 3.52
N ILE A 503 -14.41 14.58 2.56
CA ILE A 503 -15.14 15.84 2.65
C ILE A 503 -16.03 15.98 1.42
N ASP A 504 -17.34 15.97 1.63
CA ASP A 504 -18.34 16.29 0.63
C ASP A 504 -18.33 17.83 0.37
N LEU A 505 -18.04 18.23 -0.88
CA LEU A 505 -18.03 19.63 -1.32
C LEU A 505 -19.39 20.09 -1.88
N GLY A 506 -20.36 19.20 -1.91
CA GLY A 506 -21.69 19.35 -2.45
C GLY A 506 -21.79 18.92 -3.91
N GLU A 507 -22.64 19.64 -4.65
CA GLU A 507 -22.92 19.34 -6.04
C GLU A 507 -22.35 20.37 -7.01
N MET A 508 -22.02 19.89 -8.20
CA MET A 508 -21.74 20.67 -9.39
C MET A 508 -22.91 20.49 -10.35
N VAL A 509 -23.43 21.59 -10.89
CA VAL A 509 -24.53 21.58 -11.86
C VAL A 509 -24.03 22.10 -13.19
N GLN A 510 -24.33 21.39 -14.27
CA GLN A 510 -23.98 21.82 -15.62
C GLN A 510 -24.79 23.06 -15.99
N THR A 511 -24.15 24.22 -16.04
CA THR A 511 -24.77 25.44 -16.59
C THR A 511 -25.02 25.24 -18.08
N LYS A 512 -26.27 25.46 -18.50
CA LYS A 512 -26.72 25.35 -19.89
C LYS A 512 -26.19 26.45 -20.79
#